data_AF-A0A1V4A5H5-F1
#
_entry.id   AF-A0A1V4A5H5-F1
#
_cell.length_a   1.000
_cell.length_b   1.000
_cell.length_c   1.000
_cell.angle_alpha   90.00
_cell.angle_beta   90.00
_cell.angle_gamma   90.00
#
_symmetry.space_group_name_H-M   'P 1'
#
loop_
_entity.id
_entity.type
_entity.pdbx_description
1 polymer ?
#
loop_
_entity_poly.entity_id
_entity_poly.type
_entity_poly.pdbx_seq_one_letter_code
_entity_poly.pdbx_strand_id
1 'polypeptide(L)'
;MTRVIAGTAGGRRLAVPPGNGTRPTTDRAREGLLSTWQSLVGGDLDGERVLDLYAGSGAVGLEALSRGAAHALLVEADARAARTVRENVKSLGLPGAEVRSGKAEQVAAGPAPEEPYTIVFLDPPYAVTNDDLREILVTLRTRGWLHGDALVTVERSTRGGEFGWPDGFEGLRARRYGEGTFWYGRAASTCENAQ
;
A
#
# COMPACT_ATOMS: atom_id res chain seq x y z
N MET A 1 -1.21 9.79 -18.90
CA MET A 1 -0.26 8.65 -18.84
C MET A 1 0.50 8.76 -17.54
N THR A 2 0.53 7.68 -16.75
CA THR A 2 1.28 7.60 -15.50
C THR A 2 2.69 7.06 -15.79
N ARG A 3 3.68 7.43 -14.97
CA ARG A 3 5.06 6.92 -15.04
C ARG A 3 5.61 6.68 -13.64
N VAL A 4 6.64 5.84 -13.56
CA VAL A 4 7.51 5.78 -12.38
C VAL A 4 8.23 7.13 -12.27
N ILE A 5 8.29 7.70 -11.07
CA ILE A 5 8.77 9.06 -10.83
C ILE A 5 10.27 9.04 -10.56
N ALA A 6 10.74 8.16 -9.66
CA ALA A 6 12.12 8.09 -9.22
C ALA A 6 12.63 6.64 -9.11
N GLY A 7 13.91 6.50 -8.77
CA GLY A 7 14.57 5.21 -8.62
C GLY A 7 15.01 4.59 -9.94
N THR A 8 15.33 3.29 -9.91
CA THR A 8 15.97 2.56 -11.02
C THR A 8 15.10 2.47 -12.28
N ALA A 9 13.76 2.53 -12.13
CA ALA A 9 12.81 2.58 -13.23
C ALA A 9 12.24 3.98 -13.49
N GLY A 10 12.84 5.03 -12.93
CA GLY A 10 12.40 6.42 -13.08
C GLY A 10 12.16 6.83 -14.55
N GLY A 11 11.04 7.51 -14.81
CA GLY A 11 10.63 7.97 -16.13
C GLY A 11 9.94 6.90 -17.00
N ARG A 12 9.97 5.62 -16.60
CA ARG A 12 9.31 4.54 -17.37
C ARG A 12 7.80 4.62 -17.27
N ARG A 13 7.12 4.37 -18.39
CA ARG A 13 5.66 4.48 -18.49
C ARG A 13 4.95 3.31 -17.81
N LEU A 14 3.81 3.61 -17.20
CA LEU A 14 2.87 2.63 -16.66
C LEU A 14 1.58 2.67 -17.47
N ALA A 15 1.08 1.50 -17.84
CA ALA A 15 -0.28 1.32 -18.31
C ALA A 15 -1.27 1.62 -17.17
N VAL A 16 -2.44 2.14 -17.53
CA VAL A 16 -3.50 2.49 -16.57
C VAL A 16 -4.75 1.67 -16.91
N PRO A 17 -5.42 1.06 -15.92
CA PRO A 17 -6.61 0.25 -16.16
C PRO A 17 -7.70 1.05 -16.87
N PRO A 18 -8.46 0.44 -17.80
CA PRO A 18 -9.56 1.10 -18.47
C PRO A 18 -10.73 1.32 -17.52
N GLY A 19 -11.04 2.57 -17.19
CA GLY A 19 -12.20 2.96 -16.38
C GLY A 19 -12.06 4.35 -15.76
N ASN A 20 -13.19 5.00 -15.49
CA ASN A 20 -13.27 6.34 -14.88
C ASN A 20 -13.32 6.30 -13.33
N GLY A 21 -13.21 5.11 -12.73
CA GLY A 21 -13.58 4.87 -11.32
C GLY A 21 -12.48 5.14 -10.29
N THR A 22 -11.22 5.18 -10.69
CA THR A 22 -10.09 5.43 -9.78
C THR A 22 -9.47 6.76 -10.15
N ARG A 23 -9.58 7.77 -9.28
CA ARG A 23 -8.86 9.03 -9.46
C ARG A 23 -7.38 8.67 -9.47
N PRO A 24 -6.61 8.94 -10.53
CA PRO A 24 -5.19 8.64 -10.53
C PRO A 24 -4.55 9.37 -9.34
N THR A 25 -3.90 8.66 -8.43
CA THR A 25 -3.00 9.28 -7.46
C THR A 25 -2.01 10.12 -8.26
N THR A 26 -2.15 11.44 -8.16
CA THR A 26 -1.33 12.36 -8.96
C THR A 26 0.15 12.07 -8.72
N ASP A 27 1.02 12.31 -9.70
CA ASP A 27 2.47 12.13 -9.50
C ASP A 27 2.94 12.86 -8.24
N ARG A 28 2.36 14.03 -7.92
CA ARG A 28 2.63 14.78 -6.69
C ARG A 28 2.18 14.05 -5.41
N ALA A 29 1.00 13.43 -5.42
CA ALA A 29 0.50 12.66 -4.28
C ALA A 29 1.34 11.41 -4.06
N ARG A 30 1.70 10.69 -5.14
CA ARG A 30 2.57 9.53 -5.08
C ARG A 30 3.98 9.90 -4.61
N GLU A 31 4.60 10.94 -5.15
CA GLU A 31 5.89 11.44 -4.67
C GLU A 31 5.83 11.78 -3.16
N GLY A 32 4.77 12.48 -2.74
CA GLY A 32 4.57 12.84 -1.34
C GLY A 32 4.35 11.65 -0.40
N LEU A 33 3.67 10.61 -0.89
CA LEU A 33 3.47 9.34 -0.21
C LEU A 33 4.81 8.62 0.02
N LEU A 34 5.57 8.39 -1.05
CA LEU A 34 6.85 7.66 -0.97
C LEU A 34 7.90 8.45 -0.17
N SER A 35 7.95 9.78 -0.32
CA SER A 35 8.80 10.65 0.51
C SER A 35 8.39 10.59 1.99
N THR A 36 7.10 10.44 2.28
CA THR A 36 6.63 10.24 3.65
C THR A 36 7.05 8.89 4.19
N TRP A 37 6.95 7.82 3.40
CA TRP A 37 7.43 6.50 3.82
C TRP A 37 8.91 6.54 4.17
N GLN A 38 9.76 7.03 3.27
CA GLN A 38 11.21 7.20 3.52
C GLN A 38 11.48 7.97 4.83
N SER A 39 10.77 9.07 5.05
CA SER A 39 10.87 9.86 6.28
C SER A 39 10.44 9.11 7.55
N LEU A 40 9.48 8.18 7.47
CA LEU A 40 8.95 7.46 8.63
C LEU A 40 9.70 6.16 8.93
N VAL A 41 10.24 5.50 7.90
CA VAL A 41 11.14 4.34 8.06
C VAL A 41 12.58 4.76 8.40
N GLY A 42 12.91 6.05 8.22
CA GLY A 42 14.18 6.62 8.65
C GLY A 42 15.29 6.56 7.60
N GLY A 43 14.95 6.41 6.31
CA GLY A 43 15.92 6.29 5.24
C GLY A 43 15.30 5.94 3.89
N ASP A 44 16.11 5.34 3.02
CA ASP A 44 15.63 4.76 1.77
C ASP A 44 14.73 3.55 2.02
N LEU A 45 14.03 3.08 0.98
CA LEU A 45 13.16 1.91 1.09
C LEU A 45 13.95 0.60 0.96
N ASP A 46 15.28 0.63 1.08
CA ASP A 46 16.14 -0.52 0.92
C ASP A 46 15.79 -1.62 1.93
N GLY A 47 15.47 -2.82 1.43
CA GLY A 47 15.09 -3.95 2.28
C GLY A 47 13.61 -3.96 2.70
N GLU A 48 12.87 -2.87 2.47
CA GLU A 48 11.46 -2.78 2.86
C GLU A 48 10.59 -3.78 2.07
N ARG A 49 9.60 -4.36 2.75
CA ARG A 49 8.61 -5.26 2.17
C ARG A 49 7.26 -4.56 2.14
N VAL A 50 6.75 -4.30 0.95
CA VAL A 50 5.54 -3.51 0.71
C VAL A 50 4.34 -4.42 0.40
N LEU A 51 3.22 -4.17 1.06
CA LEU A 51 1.93 -4.76 0.74
C LEU A 51 0.98 -3.67 0.22
N ASP A 52 0.61 -3.75 -1.06
CA ASP A 52 -0.33 -2.85 -1.71
C ASP A 52 -1.65 -3.59 -1.93
N LEU A 53 -2.66 -3.33 -1.09
CA LEU A 53 -3.89 -4.13 -1.05
C LEU A 53 -4.93 -3.78 -2.13
N TYR A 54 -4.74 -2.65 -2.81
CA TYR A 54 -5.63 -2.14 -3.86
C TYR A 54 -4.78 -1.57 -4.99
N ALA A 55 -3.94 -2.43 -5.56
CA ALA A 55 -2.81 -2.00 -6.39
C ALA A 55 -3.22 -1.25 -7.65
N GLY A 56 -4.38 -1.54 -8.25
CA GLY A 56 -4.85 -0.92 -9.49
C GLY A 56 -3.86 -1.10 -10.63
N SER A 57 -3.11 -0.04 -10.95
CA SER A 57 -2.03 -0.08 -11.96
C SER A 57 -0.69 -0.61 -11.42
N GLY A 58 -0.58 -0.78 -10.10
CA GLY A 58 0.66 -1.05 -9.37
C GLY A 58 1.53 0.18 -9.14
N ALA A 59 1.03 1.39 -9.40
CA ALA A 59 1.86 2.59 -9.42
C ALA A 59 2.60 2.83 -8.10
N VAL A 60 2.01 2.57 -6.94
CA VAL A 60 2.64 2.80 -5.63
C VAL A 60 3.65 1.70 -5.32
N GLY A 61 3.25 0.43 -5.33
CA GLY A 61 4.19 -0.66 -5.03
C GLY A 61 5.36 -0.78 -6.04
N LEU A 62 5.14 -0.52 -7.33
CA LEU A 62 6.22 -0.49 -8.33
C LEU A 62 7.16 0.71 -8.15
N GLU A 63 6.64 1.85 -7.71
CA GLU A 63 7.48 3.00 -7.34
C GLU A 63 8.34 2.68 -6.13
N ALA A 64 7.79 1.96 -5.14
CA ALA A 64 8.54 1.52 -3.98
C ALA A 64 9.69 0.58 -4.37
N LEU A 65 9.45 -0.41 -5.23
CA LEU A 65 10.49 -1.28 -5.79
C LEU A 65 11.55 -0.49 -6.56
N SER A 66 11.12 0.49 -7.37
CA SER A 66 12.04 1.37 -8.09
C SER A 66 12.97 2.13 -7.13
N ARG A 67 12.47 2.49 -5.95
CA ARG A 67 13.19 3.20 -4.87
C ARG A 67 13.95 2.30 -3.88
N GLY A 68 14.06 1.00 -4.14
CA GLY A 68 14.90 0.10 -3.36
C GLY A 68 14.17 -0.94 -2.51
N ALA A 69 12.82 -0.91 -2.45
CA ALA A 69 12.07 -1.95 -1.75
C ALA A 69 12.45 -3.35 -2.25
N ALA A 70 12.67 -4.28 -1.31
CA ALA A 70 13.11 -5.63 -1.63
C ALA A 70 11.97 -6.50 -2.18
N HIS A 71 10.74 -6.23 -1.75
CA HIS A 71 9.55 -6.95 -2.18
C HIS A 71 8.33 -6.03 -2.22
N ALA A 72 7.44 -6.26 -3.19
CA ALA A 72 6.12 -5.67 -3.20
C ALA A 72 5.06 -6.68 -3.64
N LEU A 73 4.11 -6.98 -2.75
CA LEU A 73 2.90 -7.73 -3.08
C LEU A 73 1.81 -6.75 -3.52
N LEU A 74 1.39 -6.88 -4.77
CA LEU A 74 0.38 -6.07 -5.43
C LEU A 74 -0.92 -6.89 -5.51
N VAL A 75 -1.89 -6.58 -4.65
CA VAL A 75 -3.19 -7.25 -4.60
C VAL A 75 -4.21 -6.47 -5.42
N GLU A 76 -4.93 -7.14 -6.31
CA GLU A 76 -5.97 -6.51 -7.12
C GLU A 76 -7.14 -7.46 -7.39
N ALA A 77 -8.37 -6.99 -7.15
CA ALA A 77 -9.59 -7.76 -7.29
C ALA A 77 -10.20 -7.68 -8.70
N ASP A 78 -10.12 -6.50 -9.35
CA ASP A 78 -10.67 -6.31 -10.68
C ASP A 78 -9.79 -6.99 -11.74
N ALA A 79 -10.41 -7.84 -12.56
CA ALA A 79 -9.68 -8.62 -13.54
C ALA A 79 -8.99 -7.78 -14.63
N ARG A 80 -9.49 -6.57 -14.94
CA ARG A 80 -8.86 -5.67 -15.92
C ARG A 80 -7.65 -4.98 -15.30
N ALA A 81 -7.80 -4.42 -14.10
CA ALA A 81 -6.70 -3.83 -13.35
C ALA A 81 -5.60 -4.86 -13.04
N ALA A 82 -5.98 -6.07 -12.64
CA ALA A 82 -5.05 -7.16 -12.39
C ALA A 82 -4.26 -7.58 -13.64
N ARG A 83 -4.82 -7.41 -14.86
CA ARG A 83 -4.05 -7.58 -16.10
C ARG A 83 -3.07 -6.42 -16.30
N THR A 84 -3.52 -5.19 -16.12
CA THR A 84 -2.69 -4.00 -16.25
C THR A 84 -1.49 -4.01 -15.30
N VAL A 85 -1.67 -4.34 -14.02
CA VAL A 85 -0.54 -4.41 -13.07
C VAL A 85 0.45 -5.52 -13.45
N ARG A 86 -0.02 -6.68 -13.95
CA ARG A 86 0.88 -7.73 -14.46
C ARG A 86 1.69 -7.29 -15.67
N GLU A 87 1.05 -6.55 -16.59
CA GLU A 87 1.73 -5.96 -17.75
C GLU A 87 2.80 -4.96 -17.31
N ASN A 88 2.49 -4.11 -16.33
CA ASN A 88 3.44 -3.16 -15.78
C ASN A 88 4.61 -3.84 -15.07
N VAL A 89 4.34 -4.85 -14.23
CA VAL A 89 5.38 -5.68 -13.58
C VAL A 89 6.30 -6.29 -14.62
N LYS A 90 5.74 -6.94 -15.64
CA LYS A 90 6.52 -7.57 -16.73
C LYS A 90 7.33 -6.54 -17.52
N SER A 91 6.72 -5.40 -17.83
CA SER A 91 7.37 -4.32 -18.57
C SER A 91 8.56 -3.77 -17.77
N LEU A 92 8.34 -3.44 -16.50
CA LEU A 92 9.37 -2.84 -15.66
C LEU A 92 10.51 -3.81 -15.35
N GLY A 93 10.21 -5.10 -15.14
CA GLY A 93 11.22 -6.12 -14.86
C GLY A 93 11.95 -5.89 -13.54
N LEU A 94 11.31 -5.18 -12.59
CA LEU A 94 11.86 -4.96 -11.26
C LEU A 94 11.78 -6.28 -10.46
N PRO A 95 12.87 -6.70 -9.80
CA PRO A 95 12.84 -7.87 -8.92
C PRO A 95 11.93 -7.62 -7.71
N GLY A 96 11.43 -8.69 -7.10
CA GLY A 96 10.60 -8.61 -5.89
C GLY A 96 9.12 -8.25 -6.10
N ALA A 97 8.69 -8.00 -7.33
CA ALA A 97 7.28 -7.75 -7.65
C ALA A 97 6.46 -9.06 -7.68
N GLU A 98 5.43 -9.15 -6.86
CA GLU A 98 4.43 -10.22 -6.88
C GLU A 98 3.05 -9.64 -7.12
N VAL A 99 2.24 -10.27 -7.99
CA VAL A 99 0.84 -9.89 -8.20
C VAL A 99 -0.08 -11.00 -7.75
N ARG A 100 -1.05 -10.67 -6.89
CA ARG A 100 -2.08 -11.60 -6.43
C ARG A 100 -3.45 -11.08 -6.78
N SER A 101 -4.22 -11.87 -7.53
CA SER A 101 -5.62 -11.53 -7.80
C SER A 101 -6.52 -12.01 -6.67
N GLY A 102 -7.33 -11.11 -6.13
CA GLY A 102 -8.25 -11.40 -5.04
C GLY A 102 -8.70 -10.13 -4.35
N LYS A 103 -9.77 -10.23 -3.57
CA LYS A 103 -10.19 -9.12 -2.71
C LYS A 103 -9.22 -8.99 -1.53
N ALA A 104 -8.99 -7.74 -1.08
CA ALA A 104 -8.04 -7.45 -0.02
C ALA A 104 -8.34 -8.25 1.26
N GLU A 105 -9.60 -8.32 1.68
CA GLU A 105 -10.04 -9.06 2.85
C GLU A 105 -9.81 -10.58 2.72
N GLN A 106 -9.97 -11.13 1.52
CA GLN A 106 -9.73 -12.54 1.25
C GLN A 106 -8.24 -12.88 1.26
N VAL A 107 -7.41 -11.99 0.70
CA VAL A 107 -5.96 -12.16 0.70
C VAL A 107 -5.42 -12.03 2.12
N ALA A 108 -5.86 -11.02 2.89
CA ALA A 108 -5.47 -10.85 4.29
C ALA A 108 -5.88 -12.04 5.17
N ALA A 109 -7.03 -12.67 4.88
CA ALA A 109 -7.46 -13.90 5.54
C ALA A 109 -6.77 -15.19 5.01
N GLY A 110 -5.83 -15.06 4.08
CA GLY A 110 -5.04 -16.17 3.57
C GLY A 110 -3.92 -16.62 4.53
N PRO A 111 -3.08 -17.56 4.07
CA PRO A 111 -1.87 -17.94 4.82
C PRO A 111 -0.92 -16.74 4.93
N ALA A 112 -0.31 -16.60 6.10
CA ALA A 112 0.71 -15.60 6.36
C ALA A 112 1.88 -15.74 5.38
N PRO A 113 2.54 -14.65 4.98
CA PRO A 113 3.81 -14.72 4.26
C PRO A 113 4.90 -15.33 5.16
N GLU A 114 5.95 -15.87 4.55
CA GLU A 114 7.13 -16.35 5.30
C GLU A 114 7.83 -15.19 6.05
N GLU A 115 7.85 -14.01 5.42
CA GLU A 115 8.38 -12.78 5.98
C GLU A 115 7.29 -11.71 6.05
N PRO A 116 6.99 -11.17 7.24
CA PRO A 116 6.00 -10.10 7.39
C PRO A 116 6.34 -8.83 6.62
N TYR A 117 5.32 -8.06 6.25
CA TYR A 117 5.45 -6.77 5.57
C TYR A 117 5.74 -5.65 6.56
N THR A 118 6.65 -4.76 6.17
CA THR A 118 7.06 -3.59 6.96
C THR A 118 6.30 -2.34 6.55
N ILE A 119 5.75 -2.30 5.32
CA ILE A 119 4.92 -1.21 4.82
C ILE A 119 3.63 -1.78 4.23
N VAL A 120 2.48 -1.21 4.60
CA VAL A 120 1.17 -1.55 4.05
C VAL A 120 0.48 -0.31 3.52
N PHE A 121 -0.09 -0.43 2.32
CA PHE A 121 -0.86 0.61 1.66
C PHE A 121 -2.28 0.13 1.33
N LEU A 122 -3.26 0.96 1.70
CA LEU A 122 -4.67 0.74 1.40
C LEU A 122 -5.25 2.00 0.74
N ASP A 123 -5.50 1.93 -0.56
CA ASP A 123 -6.28 2.93 -1.31
C ASP A 123 -7.55 2.28 -1.89
N PRO A 124 -8.55 2.00 -1.05
CA PRO A 124 -9.73 1.28 -1.49
C PRO A 124 -10.66 2.14 -2.35
N PRO A 125 -11.55 1.53 -3.15
CA PRO A 125 -12.65 2.25 -3.76
C PRO A 125 -13.62 2.81 -2.70
N TYR A 126 -14.34 3.89 -3.03
CA TYR A 126 -15.24 4.60 -2.10
C TYR A 126 -16.32 3.73 -1.43
N ALA A 127 -16.70 2.61 -2.04
CA ALA A 127 -17.69 1.68 -1.50
C ALA A 127 -17.18 0.92 -0.26
N VAL A 128 -15.85 0.81 -0.07
CA VAL A 128 -15.25 0.17 1.11
C VAL A 128 -15.34 1.14 2.28
N THR A 129 -15.95 0.69 3.36
CA THR A 129 -16.17 1.52 4.55
C THR A 129 -14.90 1.62 5.40
N ASN A 130 -14.88 2.54 6.37
CA ASN A 130 -13.78 2.61 7.32
C ASN A 130 -13.73 1.36 8.22
N ASP A 131 -14.89 0.74 8.49
CA ASP A 131 -14.97 -0.47 9.32
C ASP A 131 -14.38 -1.68 8.60
N ASP A 132 -14.66 -1.85 7.30
CA ASP A 132 -14.03 -2.90 6.48
C ASP A 132 -12.49 -2.77 6.49
N LEU A 133 -11.98 -1.53 6.38
CA LEU A 133 -10.53 -1.29 6.44
C LEU A 133 -9.94 -1.62 7.80
N ARG A 134 -10.63 -1.27 8.89
CA ARG A 134 -10.20 -1.61 10.25
C ARG A 134 -10.15 -3.12 10.44
N GLU A 135 -11.15 -3.85 9.97
CA GLU A 135 -11.18 -5.32 10.02
C GLU A 135 -10.02 -5.94 9.24
N ILE A 136 -9.69 -5.41 8.06
CA ILE A 136 -8.51 -5.84 7.29
C ILE A 136 -7.22 -5.61 8.09
N LEU A 137 -7.03 -4.42 8.68
CA LEU A 137 -5.84 -4.11 9.48
C LEU A 137 -5.68 -5.04 10.69
N VAL A 138 -6.77 -5.29 11.42
CA VAL A 138 -6.78 -6.24 12.54
C VAL A 138 -6.47 -7.66 12.06
N THR A 139 -7.02 -8.07 10.91
CA THR A 139 -6.76 -9.39 10.31
C THR A 139 -5.30 -9.57 9.92
N LEU A 140 -4.70 -8.58 9.25
CA LEU A 140 -3.28 -8.62 8.88
C LEU A 140 -2.39 -8.76 10.12
N ARG A 141 -2.66 -7.96 11.15
CA ARG A 141 -1.91 -7.98 12.42
C ARG A 141 -2.02 -9.34 13.10
N THR A 142 -3.24 -9.84 13.31
CA THR A 142 -3.51 -11.08 14.05
C THR A 142 -3.04 -12.34 13.31
N ARG A 143 -2.91 -12.28 11.99
CA ARG A 143 -2.45 -13.40 11.16
C ARG A 143 -0.96 -13.34 10.81
N GLY A 144 -0.18 -12.44 11.42
CA GLY A 144 1.26 -12.40 11.21
C GLY A 144 1.70 -11.85 9.85
N TRP A 145 0.85 -11.07 9.17
CA TRP A 145 1.23 -10.42 7.92
C TRP A 145 2.14 -9.21 8.14
N LEU A 146 2.14 -8.65 9.35
CA LEU A 146 2.80 -7.37 9.65
C LEU A 146 4.00 -7.58 10.55
N HIS A 147 5.09 -6.88 10.23
CA HIS A 147 6.15 -6.66 11.19
C HIS A 147 5.61 -5.86 12.40
N GLY A 148 6.23 -6.04 13.57
CA GLY A 148 5.72 -5.49 14.84
C GLY A 148 5.57 -3.97 14.86
N ASP A 149 6.34 -3.25 14.05
CA ASP A 149 6.32 -1.79 13.89
C ASP A 149 5.93 -1.34 12.46
N ALA A 150 5.24 -2.20 11.71
CA ALA A 150 4.90 -1.94 10.31
C ALA A 150 4.21 -0.58 10.11
N LEU A 151 4.68 0.18 9.11
CA LEU A 151 4.08 1.42 8.68
C LEU A 151 2.83 1.13 7.86
N VAL A 152 1.69 1.67 8.28
CA VAL A 152 0.42 1.53 7.56
C VAL A 152 -0.02 2.87 7.02
N THR A 153 -0.42 2.90 5.76
CA THR A 153 -1.00 4.08 5.12
C THR A 153 -2.37 3.77 4.53
N VAL A 154 -3.37 4.56 4.89
CA VAL A 154 -4.74 4.46 4.37
C VAL A 154 -5.09 5.75 3.63
N GLU A 155 -5.49 5.67 2.36
CA GLU A 155 -6.08 6.79 1.63
C GLU A 155 -7.59 6.83 1.87
N ARG A 156 -8.13 7.99 2.28
CA ARG A 156 -9.58 8.26 2.38
C ARG A 156 -9.93 9.62 1.84
N SER A 157 -11.20 9.81 1.47
CA SER A 157 -11.70 11.15 1.13
C SER A 157 -11.52 12.12 2.29
N THR A 158 -11.01 13.32 2.03
CA THR A 158 -10.88 14.38 3.04
C THR A 158 -12.23 14.79 3.65
N ARG A 159 -13.35 14.52 2.99
CA ARG A 159 -14.69 14.80 3.53
C ARG A 159 -15.15 13.79 4.57
N GLY A 160 -14.47 12.65 4.68
CA GLY A 160 -14.84 11.54 5.55
C GLY A 160 -14.44 11.69 7.03
N GLY A 161 -13.84 12.83 7.42
CA GLY A 161 -13.34 13.06 8.77
C GLY A 161 -12.04 12.30 9.06
N GLU A 162 -11.72 12.16 10.35
CA GLU A 162 -10.52 11.46 10.79
C GLU A 162 -10.63 9.93 10.63
N PHE A 163 -9.51 9.29 10.28
CA PHE A 163 -9.43 7.84 10.28
C PHE A 163 -9.18 7.35 11.71
N GLY A 164 -10.22 6.84 12.37
CA GLY A 164 -10.06 6.18 13.68
C GLY A 164 -9.33 4.86 13.52
N TRP A 165 -8.07 4.80 13.97
CA TRP A 165 -7.24 3.60 13.93
C TRP A 165 -7.81 2.50 14.83
N PRO A 166 -7.76 1.22 14.42
CA PRO A 166 -8.20 0.11 15.27
C PRO A 166 -7.17 -0.20 16.35
N ASP A 167 -7.57 -0.99 17.36
CA ASP A 167 -6.68 -1.44 18.43
C ASP A 167 -5.43 -2.14 17.87
N GLY A 168 -4.29 -1.87 18.51
CA GLY A 168 -2.99 -2.35 18.04
C GLY A 168 -2.37 -1.52 16.92
N PHE A 169 -2.96 -0.37 16.57
CA PHE A 169 -2.39 0.63 15.68
C PHE A 169 -2.42 2.02 16.31
N GLU A 170 -1.35 2.78 16.09
CA GLU A 170 -1.23 4.17 16.52
C GLU A 170 -1.18 5.10 15.32
N GLY A 171 -1.99 6.15 15.30
CA GLY A 171 -1.93 7.18 14.27
C GLY A 171 -0.71 8.08 14.43
N LEU A 172 0.07 8.24 13.37
CA LEU A 172 1.29 9.06 13.36
C LEU A 172 1.05 10.46 12.82
N ARG A 173 0.45 10.55 11.62
CA ARG A 173 0.17 11.82 10.94
C ARG A 173 -0.84 11.64 9.81
N ALA A 174 -1.34 12.75 9.28
CA ALA A 174 -2.14 12.76 8.05
C ALA A 174 -1.59 13.80 7.07
N ARG A 175 -1.68 13.51 5.76
CA ARG A 175 -1.32 14.46 4.70
C ARG A 175 -2.39 14.50 3.62
N ARG A 176 -2.87 15.70 3.32
CA ARG A 176 -3.91 15.95 2.31
C ARG A 176 -3.30 16.21 0.94
N TYR A 177 -3.87 15.57 -0.07
CA TYR A 177 -3.58 15.78 -1.49
C TYR A 177 -4.90 15.92 -2.28
N GLY A 178 -5.33 17.17 -2.51
CA GLY A 178 -6.58 17.45 -3.19
C GLY A 178 -7.80 17.00 -2.37
N GLU A 179 -8.48 15.96 -2.83
CA GLU A 179 -9.66 15.36 -2.16
C GLU A 179 -9.35 14.08 -1.39
N GLY A 180 -8.12 13.55 -1.50
CA GLY A 180 -7.63 12.41 -0.73
C GLY A 180 -6.78 12.86 0.45
N THR A 181 -6.86 12.13 1.54
CA THR A 181 -5.99 12.25 2.71
C THR A 181 -5.34 10.90 2.95
N PHE A 182 -4.01 10.88 2.98
CA PHE A 182 -3.24 9.75 3.47
C PHE A 182 -3.13 9.83 4.99
N TRP A 183 -3.65 8.83 5.66
CA TRP A 183 -3.51 8.60 7.10
C TRP A 183 -2.37 7.63 7.32
N TYR A 184 -1.36 8.04 8.07
CA TYR A 184 -0.19 7.23 8.41
C TYR A 184 -0.31 6.77 9.84
N GLY A 185 -0.11 5.49 10.06
CA GLY A 185 -0.13 4.86 11.38
C GLY A 185 0.94 3.78 11.47
N ARG A 186 1.15 3.27 12.66
CA ARG A 186 2.11 2.20 12.92
C ARG A 186 1.40 1.04 13.60
N ALA A 187 1.72 -0.19 13.21
CA ALA A 187 1.42 -1.33 14.06
C ALA A 187 2.14 -1.12 15.39
N ALA A 188 1.39 -1.18 16.49
CA ALA A 188 1.95 -1.20 17.82
C ALA A 188 2.09 -2.67 18.24
N SER A 189 3.30 -3.07 18.59
CA SER A 189 3.53 -4.31 19.31
C SER A 189 2.61 -4.33 20.52
N THR A 190 1.74 -5.34 20.63
CA THR A 190 1.22 -5.68 21.95
C THR A 190 2.45 -6.08 22.73
N CYS A 191 2.74 -5.38 23.83
CA CYS A 191 3.65 -5.91 24.82
C CYS A 191 3.01 -7.19 25.40
N GLU A 192 3.04 -8.29 24.66
CA GLU A 192 3.01 -9.64 25.23
C GLU A 192 4.43 -9.96 25.67
N ASN A 193 4.85 -9.28 26.72
CA ASN A 193 5.92 -9.70 27.61
C ASN A 193 5.48 -9.32 29.02
N ALA A 194 4.54 -10.10 29.53
CA ALA A 194 4.28 -10.19 30.96
C ALA A 194 3.87 -11.62 31.30
N GLN A 195 4.90 -12.36 31.75
CA GLN A 195 4.91 -13.65 32.46
C GLN A 195 4.98 -14.92 31.63
#